data_AF-A0A932U419-F1
#
_entry.id   AF-A0A932U419-F1
#
_cell.length_a   1.000
_cell.length_b   1.000
_cell.length_c   1.000
_cell.angle_alpha   90.00
_cell.angle_beta   90.00
_cell.angle_gamma   90.00
#
_symmetry.space_group_name_H-M   'P 1'
#
loop_
_entity.id
_entity.type
_entity.pdbx_description
1 polymer ?
#
loop_
_entity_poly.entity_id
_entity_poly.type
_entity_poly.pdbx_seq_one_letter_code
_entity_poly.pdbx_strand_id
1 'polypeptide(L)'
;ALEASPYSPPGPDERGLDSDLLGVALEREQAVKVSEGIVFSARAYREMVQRVVDYLQAHGTITLAQVRDLFGTSRKYAQALLEHLDQQRVTRRVGDERVLR
;
A
#
# COMPACT_ATOMS: atom_id res chain seq x y z
N ALA A 1 -12.13 11.88 4.92
CA ALA A 1 -11.98 10.85 5.99
C ALA A 1 -10.85 9.82 5.75
N LEU A 2 -10.15 9.80 4.59
CA LEU A 2 -8.93 8.99 4.37
C LEU A 2 -7.62 9.76 4.66
N GLU A 3 -7.72 11.03 5.07
CA GLU A 3 -6.57 11.95 5.12
C GLU A 3 -5.88 12.03 6.48
N ALA A 4 -6.48 11.51 7.56
CA ALA A 4 -5.91 11.62 8.90
C ALA A 4 -4.66 10.74 9.12
N SER A 5 -4.59 9.58 8.45
CA SER A 5 -3.45 8.65 8.50
C SER A 5 -3.28 7.94 7.14
N PRO A 6 -2.65 8.58 6.14
CA PRO A 6 -2.61 8.08 4.77
C PRO A 6 -1.92 6.71 4.61
N TYR A 7 -0.95 6.40 5.48
CA TYR A 7 -0.15 5.18 5.43
C TYR A 7 -0.57 4.09 6.43
N SER A 8 -1.54 4.38 7.28
CA SER A 8 -2.11 3.46 8.26
C SER A 8 -3.63 3.64 8.30
N PRO A 9 -4.34 3.42 7.17
CA PRO A 9 -5.79 3.57 7.13
C PRO A 9 -6.42 2.52 8.08
N PRO A 10 -7.35 2.90 8.98
CA PRO A 10 -8.03 1.93 9.84
C PRO A 10 -8.73 0.82 9.04
N GLY A 11 -9.05 -0.33 9.64
CA GLY A 11 -9.86 -1.34 8.93
C GLY A 11 -11.21 -0.76 8.46
N PRO A 12 -11.82 -1.33 7.39
CA PRO A 12 -13.17 -0.93 6.96
C PRO A 12 -14.19 -1.05 8.11
N ASP A 13 -14.04 -2.08 8.94
CA ASP A 13 -14.92 -2.41 10.05
C ASP A 13 -14.79 -1.44 11.24
N GLU A 14 -13.58 -0.89 11.46
CA GLU A 14 -13.30 0.05 12.56
C GLU A 14 -13.85 1.47 12.30
N ARG A 15 -14.30 1.77 11.08
CA ARG A 15 -14.78 3.11 10.69
C ARG A 15 -16.29 3.20 10.44
N GLY A 16 -17.05 2.12 10.60
CA GLY A 16 -18.47 2.11 10.24
C GLY A 16 -18.70 2.47 8.76
N LEU A 17 -17.70 2.19 7.90
CA LEU A 17 -17.82 2.43 6.47
C LEU A 17 -18.56 1.24 5.89
N ASP A 18 -19.85 1.42 5.62
CA ASP A 18 -20.67 0.42 4.95
C ASP A 18 -20.02 -0.04 3.63
N SER A 19 -20.18 -1.33 3.32
CA SER A 19 -19.66 -1.96 2.11
C SER A 19 -20.03 -1.19 0.84
N ASP A 20 -21.20 -0.54 0.84
CA ASP A 20 -21.70 0.28 -0.26
C ASP A 20 -20.87 1.55 -0.47
N LEU A 21 -20.42 2.20 0.61
CA LEU A 21 -19.55 3.39 0.51
C LEU A 21 -18.14 3.02 0.05
N LEU A 22 -17.63 1.85 0.45
CA LEU A 22 -16.39 1.32 -0.11
C LEU A 22 -16.52 1.02 -1.60
N GLY A 23 -17.64 0.41 -2.02
CA GLY A 23 -17.95 0.13 -3.42
C GLY A 23 -17.93 1.39 -4.27
N VAL A 24 -18.64 2.44 -3.85
CA VAL A 24 -18.68 3.73 -4.57
C VAL A 24 -17.31 4.41 -4.65
N ALA A 25 -16.48 4.32 -3.61
CA ALA A 25 -15.13 4.91 -3.63
C ALA A 25 -14.16 4.15 -4.56
N LEU A 26 -14.31 2.82 -4.66
CA LEU A 26 -13.57 2.00 -5.61
C LEU A 26 -14.02 2.27 -7.06
N GLU A 27 -15.32 2.39 -7.30
CA GLU A 27 -15.89 2.72 -8.62
C GLU A 27 -15.46 4.09 -9.15
N ARG A 28 -15.16 5.04 -8.25
CA ARG A 28 -14.69 6.39 -8.61
C ARG A 28 -13.18 6.54 -8.66
N GLU A 29 -12.41 5.45 -8.62
CA GLU A 29 -10.93 5.44 -8.55
C GLU A 29 -10.36 6.25 -7.36
N GLN A 30 -11.14 6.43 -6.30
CA GLN A 30 -10.73 7.24 -5.13
C GLN A 30 -10.00 6.41 -4.07
N ALA A 31 -10.08 5.09 -4.16
CA ALA A 31 -9.46 4.15 -3.25
C ALA A 31 -8.89 2.94 -4.01
N VAL A 32 -7.88 2.30 -3.42
CA VAL A 32 -7.23 1.10 -3.96
C VAL A 32 -7.20 0.04 -2.86
N LYS A 33 -7.87 -1.08 -3.11
CA LYS A 33 -7.82 -2.26 -2.24
C LYS A 33 -6.54 -3.05 -2.55
N VAL A 34 -5.66 -3.18 -1.56
CA VAL A 34 -4.37 -3.90 -1.72
C VAL A 34 -4.41 -5.32 -1.15
N SER A 35 -5.25 -5.56 -0.15
CA SER A 35 -5.49 -6.88 0.43
C SER A 35 -6.90 -6.95 1.03
N GLU A 36 -7.28 -8.10 1.55
CA GLU A 36 -8.46 -8.21 2.41
C GLU A 36 -8.29 -7.31 3.65
N GLY A 37 -9.30 -6.48 3.93
CA GLY A 37 -9.29 -5.55 5.07
C GLY A 37 -8.34 -4.34 4.98
N ILE A 38 -7.62 -4.12 3.86
CA ILE A 38 -6.72 -2.97 3.70
C ILE A 38 -7.01 -2.23 2.39
N VAL A 39 -7.45 -0.99 2.54
CA VAL A 39 -7.75 -0.08 1.44
C VAL A 39 -7.02 1.24 1.69
N PHE A 40 -6.20 1.65 0.72
CA PHE A 40 -5.58 2.97 0.70
C PHE A 40 -6.42 3.95 -0.11
N SER A 41 -6.30 5.25 0.15
CA SER A 41 -6.77 6.24 -0.83
C SER A 41 -5.93 6.13 -2.10
N ALA A 42 -6.50 6.43 -3.27
CA ALA A 42 -5.75 6.39 -4.52
C ALA A 42 -4.58 7.38 -4.52
N ARG A 43 -4.72 8.53 -3.83
CA ARG A 43 -3.62 9.49 -3.62
C ARG A 43 -2.47 8.87 -2.83
N ALA A 44 -2.77 8.32 -1.65
CA ALA A 44 -1.75 7.69 -0.81
C ALA A 44 -1.10 6.50 -1.50
N TYR A 45 -1.89 5.65 -2.16
CA TYR A 45 -1.39 4.51 -2.92
C TYR A 45 -0.37 4.96 -3.98
N ARG A 46 -0.72 5.93 -4.83
CA ARG A 46 0.19 6.45 -5.87
C ARG A 46 1.48 7.01 -5.27
N GLU A 47 1.39 7.77 -4.19
CA GLU A 47 2.57 8.29 -3.49
C GLU A 47 3.46 7.17 -2.93
N MET A 48 2.85 6.14 -2.33
CA MET A 48 3.59 4.99 -1.80
C MET A 48 4.27 4.20 -2.91
N VAL A 49 3.58 3.92 -4.02
CA VAL A 49 4.17 3.23 -5.17
C VAL A 49 5.36 4.02 -5.70
N GLN A 50 5.19 5.33 -5.93
CA GLN A 50 6.26 6.18 -6.43
C GLN A 50 7.50 6.14 -5.52
N ARG A 51 7.31 6.30 -4.20
CA ARG A 51 8.42 6.27 -3.24
C ARG A 51 9.12 4.91 -3.16
N VAL A 52 8.39 3.81 -3.29
CA VAL A 52 9.00 2.47 -3.35
C VAL A 52 9.82 2.31 -4.63
N VAL A 53 9.28 2.75 -5.77
CA VAL A 53 10.00 2.71 -7.06
C VAL A 53 11.25 3.57 -7.02
N ASP A 54 11.17 4.81 -6.52
CA ASP A 54 12.31 5.72 -6.38
C ASP A 54 13.39 5.12 -5.48
N TYR A 55 13.00 4.52 -4.34
CA TYR A 55 13.93 3.84 -3.45
C TYR A 55 14.64 2.69 -4.16
N LEU A 56 13.89 1.84 -4.87
CA LEU A 56 14.43 0.70 -5.60
C LEU A 56 15.33 1.12 -6.76
N GLN A 57 15.02 2.21 -7.47
CA GLN A 57 15.90 2.76 -8.51
C GLN A 57 17.22 3.24 -7.93
N ALA A 58 17.20 3.84 -6.74
CA ALA A 58 18.40 4.36 -6.09
C ALA A 58 19.25 3.29 -5.38
N HIS A 59 18.61 2.26 -4.79
CA HIS A 59 19.28 1.29 -3.90
C HIS A 59 19.31 -0.14 -4.45
N GLY A 60 18.54 -0.44 -5.50
CA GLY A 60 18.45 -1.77 -6.13
C GLY A 60 17.47 -2.72 -5.43
N THR A 61 17.51 -2.80 -4.10
CA THR A 61 16.65 -3.69 -3.29
C THR A 61 15.92 -2.93 -2.19
N ILE A 62 14.80 -3.49 -1.72
CA ILE A 62 14.08 -3.00 -0.54
C ILE A 62 13.51 -4.16 0.28
N THR A 63 13.68 -4.10 1.60
CA THR A 63 13.10 -5.04 2.56
C THR A 63 11.74 -4.55 3.07
N LEU A 64 10.96 -5.46 3.63
CA LEU A 64 9.72 -5.11 4.34
C LEU A 64 9.96 -4.10 5.48
N ALA A 65 11.07 -4.24 6.21
CA ALA A 65 11.41 -3.34 7.31
C ALA A 65 11.69 -1.92 6.80
N GLN A 66 12.43 -1.79 5.69
CA GLN A 66 12.69 -0.49 5.07
C GLN A 66 11.40 0.17 4.56
N VAL A 67 10.47 -0.57 3.95
CA VAL A 67 9.15 -0.01 3.55
C VAL A 67 8.36 0.47 4.76
N ARG A 68 8.32 -0.33 5.82
CA ARG A 68 7.66 0.05 7.08
C ARG A 68 8.21 1.38 7.61
N ASP A 69 9.53 1.51 7.65
CA ASP A 69 10.22 2.68 8.18
C ASP A 69 10.08 3.89 7.24
N LEU A 70 10.11 3.68 5.93
CA LEU A 70 9.92 4.70 4.89
C LEU A 70 8.57 5.43 5.02
N PHE A 71 7.51 4.71 5.39
CA PHE A 71 6.16 5.26 5.51
C PHE A 71 5.68 5.44 6.95
N GLY A 72 6.52 5.12 7.95
CA GLY A 72 6.13 5.18 9.36
C GLY A 72 4.87 4.37 9.68
N THR A 73 4.74 3.19 9.06
CA THR A 73 3.52 2.35 9.16
C THR A 73 3.78 1.06 9.93
N SER A 74 2.75 0.22 10.10
CA SER A 74 2.92 -1.12 10.67
C SER A 74 3.40 -2.13 9.62
N ARG A 75 3.97 -3.26 10.08
CA ARG A 75 4.35 -4.37 9.18
C ARG A 75 3.18 -4.89 8.35
N LYS A 76 1.97 -4.91 8.91
CA LYS A 76 0.74 -5.34 8.22
C LYS A 76 0.51 -4.56 6.92
N TYR A 77 0.56 -3.23 6.99
CA TYR A 77 0.32 -2.35 5.83
C TYR A 77 1.47 -2.41 4.83
N ALA A 78 2.71 -2.39 5.30
CA ALA A 78 3.89 -2.48 4.45
C ALA A 78 3.93 -3.81 3.67
N GLN A 79 3.59 -4.91 4.34
CA GLN A 79 3.54 -6.23 3.72
C GLN A 79 2.44 -6.31 2.66
N ALA A 80 1.23 -5.85 2.99
CA ALA A 80 0.12 -5.84 2.04
C ALA A 80 0.39 -5.00 0.80
N LEU A 81 1.01 -3.82 0.95
CA LEU A 81 1.44 -3.02 -0.20
C LEU A 81 2.42 -3.79 -1.08
N LEU A 82 3.47 -4.34 -0.48
CA LEU A 82 4.52 -5.03 -1.21
C LEU A 82 4.02 -6.29 -1.93
N GLU A 83 3.16 -7.08 -1.29
CA GLU A 83 2.51 -8.24 -1.93
C GLU A 83 1.60 -7.82 -3.09
N HIS A 84 0.88 -6.70 -2.94
CA HIS A 84 0.09 -6.15 -4.02
C HIS A 84 0.96 -5.67 -5.19
N LEU A 85 2.08 -5.01 -4.94
CA LEU A 85 3.04 -4.62 -5.99
C LEU A 85 3.65 -5.82 -6.72
N ASP A 86 3.90 -6.91 -5.99
CA ASP A 86 4.35 -8.17 -6.59
C ASP A 86 3.28 -8.76 -7.53
N GLN A 87 2.00 -8.74 -7.12
CA GLN A 87 0.86 -9.19 -7.95
C GLN A 87 0.67 -8.32 -9.19
N GLN A 88 0.84 -6.99 -9.05
CA GLN A 88 0.81 -6.03 -10.16
C GLN A 88 2.09 -6.07 -11.02
N ARG A 89 3.04 -6.96 -10.72
CA ARG A 89 4.31 -7.12 -11.43
C ARG A 89 5.21 -5.88 -11.42
N VAL A 90 5.03 -4.97 -10.48
CA VAL A 90 5.90 -3.80 -10.27
C VAL A 90 7.20 -4.23 -9.59
N THR A 91 7.09 -5.11 -8.59
CA THR A 91 8.22 -5.68 -7.88
C THR A 91 8.26 -7.20 -8.02
N ARG A 92 9.38 -7.79 -7.64
CA ARG A 92 9.46 -9.23 -7.39
C ARG A 92 10.26 -9.49 -6.13
N ARG A 93 9.82 -10.48 -5.34
CA ARG A 93 10.53 -10.94 -4.15
C ARG A 93 11.73 -11.81 -4.52
N VAL A 94 12.88 -11.53 -3.90
CA VAL A 94 14.12 -12.30 -3.98
C VAL A 94 14.65 -12.46 -2.56
N GLY A 95 14.47 -13.64 -1.96
CA GLY A 95 14.76 -13.85 -0.54
C GLY A 95 13.86 -12.98 0.35
N ASP A 96 14.48 -12.15 1.20
CA ASP A 96 13.78 -11.22 2.09
C ASP A 96 13.63 -9.80 1.52
N GLU A 97 14.14 -9.60 0.31
CA GLU A 97 14.12 -8.33 -0.40
C GLU A 97 13.15 -8.37 -1.59
N ARG A 98 12.89 -7.18 -2.12
CA ARG A 98 12.24 -6.97 -3.40
C ARG A 98 13.13 -6.14 -4.31
N VAL A 99 13.03 -6.42 -5.59
CA VAL A 99 13.67 -5.66 -6.67
C VAL A 99 12.60 -5.18 -7.64
N LEU A 100 12.90 -4.13 -8.40
CA LEU A 100 12.09 -3.76 -9.56
C LEU A 100 12.09 -4.88 -10.59
N ARG A 101 10.95 -5.05 -11.24
CA ARG A 101 10.80 -6.01 -12.33
C ARG A 101 11.26 -5.43 -13.66
#